data_AF-K9LQS6-F1
#
_entry.id   AF-K9LQS6-F1
#
_cell.length_a   1.000
_cell.length_b   1.000
_cell.length_c   1.000
_cell.angle_alpha   90.00
_cell.angle_beta   90.00
_cell.angle_gamma   90.00
#
_symmetry.space_group_name_H-M   'P 1'
#
loop_
_entity.id
_entity.type
_entity.pdbx_description
1 polymer ?
#
loop_
_entity_poly.entity_id
_entity_poly.type
_entity_poly.pdbx_seq_one_letter_code
_entity_poly.pdbx_strand_id
1 'polypeptide(L)'
;MGGCLTTAKVTGSNSNTNNNPATTVTAVVNRKQTTRPQPAQTNHHRPNEAQKKNKHKSKQSSRQKTGVIPCGKRTDFGYDKNFDRRYTIGKLLGHGQFGYTYVATDRSNGDRVAVKGIDKNKMILPIAVEDVKREVEILQALAGHENVVQFFNACEDDTYVYIVMELCEGGELLDRILEKKDSRYTEKDAAVVVRQMLKVAAECHLHGLVHRDMKPENFLFKSKALDSPLKATDFGLSDFIKPGKKFQDIVGSAYYVAPEVLRRKSGPESDVWSIGVISYILLCGRRPFWDKTEDGIFKEVLRNKPDFRRKPWPTISNSAKDFVKKLLVKDPRARLTAAQALSHPWVREGGDASDIPIDISVLNNMRQFVRYSRLKQFALRALASTLNAEELADLKDQFDAIDVDKNGSISLEEMRQALAKDIPWKLKDSRVVEILEAIDSNTDGLVDFTEFVAATLHVHQLEEHDSEKWQQLSRAAFEKFDIDRDGYITPDELRMHTGLKGSIDPLLDEADIDKDGKISLSEFRRLLRTASMSPQKVADPSGQRNSRQV
;
A
#
# COMPACT_ATOMS: atom_id res chain seq x y z
N MET A 1 12.34 5.46 -0.17
CA MET A 1 12.84 5.99 1.12
C MET A 1 11.91 5.49 2.23
N GLY A 2 12.29 4.45 2.96
CA GLY A 2 11.50 3.90 4.07
C GLY A 2 12.40 3.71 5.29
N GLY A 3 12.20 4.54 6.31
CA GLY A 3 12.92 4.43 7.58
C GLY A 3 12.24 3.42 8.49
N CYS A 4 12.99 2.42 8.95
CA CYS A 4 12.61 1.54 10.05
C CYS A 4 12.32 2.36 11.31
N LEU A 5 11.12 2.21 11.88
CA LEU A 5 10.82 2.67 13.24
C LEU A 5 10.46 1.45 14.10
N THR A 6 11.20 1.33 15.18
CA THR A 6 11.16 0.29 16.21
C THR A 6 9.83 0.26 16.96
N THR A 7 9.24 -0.92 17.14
CA THR A 7 8.06 -1.15 17.99
C THR A 7 8.50 -1.37 19.44
N ALA A 8 8.14 -0.45 20.34
CA ALA A 8 8.32 -0.59 21.78
C ALA A 8 6.98 -0.95 22.46
N LYS A 9 7.01 -1.91 23.38
CA LYS A 9 5.85 -2.31 24.19
C LYS A 9 5.55 -1.22 25.24
N VAL A 10 4.30 -0.75 25.31
CA VAL A 10 3.83 0.15 26.38
C VAL A 10 3.42 -0.70 27.59
N THR A 11 4.19 -0.62 28.68
CA THR A 11 3.78 -1.13 30.00
C THR A 11 3.16 0.01 30.79
N GLY A 12 1.84 -0.02 31.00
CA GLY A 12 1.13 0.91 31.87
C GLY A 12 1.21 0.47 33.33
N SER A 13 1.86 1.28 34.17
CA SER A 13 1.86 1.11 35.62
C SER A 13 0.61 1.74 36.24
N ASN A 14 -0.03 1.01 37.16
CA ASN A 14 -1.11 1.47 38.01
C ASN A 14 -0.64 2.60 38.94
N SER A 15 -1.35 3.73 38.97
CA SER A 15 -1.39 4.61 40.15
C SER A 15 -2.83 4.99 40.46
N ASN A 16 -3.35 4.36 41.51
CA ASN A 16 -4.52 4.79 42.26
C ASN A 16 -4.17 6.08 43.00
N THR A 17 -4.89 7.17 42.74
CA THR A 17 -5.13 8.22 43.74
C THR A 17 -6.49 8.87 43.49
N ASN A 18 -7.41 8.60 44.40
CA ASN A 18 -8.58 9.43 44.67
C ASN A 18 -8.13 10.85 45.03
N ASN A 19 -8.72 11.87 44.41
CA ASN A 19 -9.48 12.92 45.11
C ASN A 19 -9.87 14.04 44.14
N ASN A 20 -11.18 14.30 44.11
CA ASN A 20 -11.82 15.55 43.73
C ASN A 20 -12.72 15.93 44.92
N PRO A 21 -13.27 17.15 45.03
CA PRO A 21 -13.11 18.33 44.17
C PRO A 21 -12.94 19.66 44.96
N ALA A 22 -12.78 20.78 44.26
CA ALA A 22 -13.67 21.97 44.32
C ALA A 22 -12.96 23.29 44.00
N THR A 23 -13.55 24.05 43.05
CA THR A 23 -13.72 25.53 42.96
C THR A 23 -12.51 26.45 43.25
N THR A 24 -12.15 27.50 42.50
CA THR A 24 -12.96 28.65 42.05
C THR A 24 -12.06 29.60 41.20
N VAL A 25 -12.54 30.05 40.03
CA VAL A 25 -12.66 31.47 39.57
C VAL A 25 -11.41 32.33 39.23
N THR A 26 -11.33 32.73 37.93
CA THR A 26 -10.85 33.99 37.26
C THR A 26 -9.50 34.63 37.64
N ALA A 27 -8.77 35.43 36.84
CA ALA A 27 -8.66 35.85 35.44
C ALA A 27 -7.49 36.88 35.40
N VAL A 28 -7.15 37.38 34.21
CA VAL A 28 -6.40 38.65 33.91
C VAL A 28 -4.88 38.55 33.56
N VAL A 29 -4.60 38.39 32.25
CA VAL A 29 -3.95 39.34 31.30
C VAL A 29 -2.60 40.07 31.63
N ASN A 30 -1.63 39.87 30.72
CA ASN A 30 -0.51 40.72 30.20
C ASN A 30 0.40 41.52 31.17
N ARG A 31 1.72 41.69 30.97
CA ARG A 31 2.42 42.24 29.78
C ARG A 31 3.95 42.14 29.96
N LYS A 32 4.70 42.09 28.84
CA LYS A 32 6.18 42.16 28.71
C LYS A 32 6.77 43.49 29.21
N GLN A 33 8.01 43.47 29.73
CA GLN A 33 9.17 44.23 29.18
C GLN A 33 10.51 43.94 29.88
N THR A 34 11.56 44.15 29.08
CA THR A 34 13.01 43.94 29.20
C THR A 34 13.76 44.91 30.11
N THR A 35 14.91 44.50 30.70
CA THR A 35 16.23 45.20 30.66
C THR A 35 17.34 44.44 31.45
N ARG A 36 18.57 44.45 30.92
CA ARG A 36 19.91 44.11 31.51
C ARG A 36 20.54 45.41 32.10
N PRO A 37 21.78 45.48 32.71
CA PRO A 37 22.93 44.55 32.74
C PRO A 37 23.70 44.42 34.09
N GLN A 38 24.84 43.68 34.05
CA GLN A 38 25.84 43.31 35.08
C GLN A 38 26.70 44.47 35.65
N PRO A 39 27.56 44.21 36.67
CA PRO A 39 29.02 44.00 36.47
C PRO A 39 29.60 42.96 37.49
N ALA A 40 30.86 42.53 37.57
CA ALA A 40 32.11 42.49 36.78
C ALA A 40 33.09 41.61 37.61
N GLN A 41 34.09 40.99 36.97
CA GLN A 41 35.52 41.02 37.38
C GLN A 41 36.37 40.05 36.54
N THR A 42 37.53 40.55 36.13
CA THR A 42 38.56 39.92 35.27
C THR A 42 39.96 40.11 35.88
N ASN A 43 40.89 39.30 35.36
CA ASN A 43 42.38 39.37 35.35
C ASN A 43 43.09 38.46 36.36
N HIS A 44 43.84 37.41 35.99
CA HIS A 44 45.00 37.19 35.06
C HIS A 44 46.36 37.31 35.77
N HIS A 45 47.14 36.22 35.84
CA HIS A 45 48.52 36.12 35.30
C HIS A 45 49.13 34.70 35.42
N ARG A 46 49.99 34.37 34.45
CA ARG A 46 50.78 33.14 34.14
C ARG A 46 52.24 33.32 34.66
N PRO A 47 53.27 32.47 34.37
CA PRO A 47 53.34 31.06 33.91
C PRO A 47 54.47 30.21 34.61
N ASN A 48 54.65 28.96 34.13
CA ASN A 48 55.92 28.24 33.81
C ASN A 48 56.16 26.82 34.38
N GLU A 49 56.82 26.06 33.51
CA GLU A 49 56.99 24.61 33.39
C GLU A 49 57.99 23.99 34.37
N ALA A 50 57.80 22.69 34.69
CA ALA A 50 58.88 21.68 34.66
C ALA A 50 58.31 20.25 34.79
N GLN A 51 58.71 19.39 33.85
CA GLN A 51 58.46 17.95 33.80
C GLN A 51 59.33 17.17 34.80
N LYS A 52 58.79 16.10 35.43
CA LYS A 52 59.28 14.70 35.29
C LYS A 52 58.58 13.67 36.22
N LYS A 53 57.97 12.69 35.54
CA LYS A 53 58.00 11.22 35.74
C LYS A 53 57.28 10.52 36.92
N ASN A 54 56.51 9.50 36.48
CA ASN A 54 56.28 8.15 37.04
C ASN A 54 55.30 8.05 38.23
N LYS A 55 54.15 7.34 38.17
CA LYS A 55 53.96 5.92 37.88
C LYS A 55 52.46 5.58 37.98
N HIS A 56 52.03 4.61 37.17
CA HIS A 56 50.72 3.96 37.20
C HIS A 56 50.25 3.49 38.58
N LYS A 57 48.94 3.66 38.86
CA LYS A 57 48.12 2.66 39.54
C LYS A 57 46.64 2.84 39.17
N SER A 58 46.12 1.84 38.47
CA SER A 58 44.71 1.59 38.21
C SER A 58 43.94 1.44 39.53
N LYS A 59 42.85 2.21 39.69
CA LYS A 59 41.82 1.92 40.70
C LYS A 59 40.58 1.41 39.98
N GLN A 60 40.35 0.12 40.12
CA GLN A 60 39.08 -0.54 39.87
C GLN A 60 37.98 0.19 40.65
N SER A 61 36.92 0.64 39.98
CA SER A 61 35.62 0.84 40.61
C SER A 61 34.70 -0.31 40.20
N SER A 62 34.63 -1.31 41.08
CA SER A 62 33.64 -2.39 41.04
C SER A 62 32.24 -1.80 41.19
N ARG A 63 31.55 -1.56 40.06
CA ARG A 63 30.09 -1.41 40.07
C ARG A 63 29.48 -2.80 40.24
N GLN A 64 29.08 -3.13 41.47
CA GLN A 64 28.23 -4.28 41.77
C GLN A 64 26.97 -4.22 40.88
N LYS A 65 26.87 -5.14 39.91
CA LYS A 65 25.60 -5.46 39.26
C LYS A 65 24.86 -6.39 40.21
N THR A 66 23.74 -5.95 40.76
CA THR A 66 22.76 -6.82 41.41
C THR A 66 22.28 -7.85 40.39
N GLY A 67 22.83 -9.06 40.48
CA GLY A 67 22.65 -10.14 39.51
C GLY A 67 21.33 -10.87 39.68
N VAL A 68 20.24 -10.29 39.16
CA VAL A 68 19.04 -11.09 38.89
C VAL A 68 19.37 -11.98 37.69
N ILE A 69 19.61 -13.27 37.96
CA ILE A 69 19.79 -14.26 36.88
C ILE A 69 18.46 -14.35 36.12
N PRO A 70 18.43 -14.11 34.80
CA PRO A 70 17.21 -14.19 33.99
C PRO A 70 16.50 -15.55 34.11
N CYS A 71 15.16 -15.55 34.12
CA CYS A 71 14.37 -16.77 34.15
C CYS A 71 14.71 -17.73 33.00
N GLY A 72 14.97 -17.22 31.79
CA GLY A 72 15.37 -18.04 30.65
C GLY A 72 16.64 -18.86 30.91
N LYS A 73 17.63 -18.30 31.60
CA LYS A 73 18.87 -19.03 31.96
C LYS A 73 18.69 -20.09 33.03
N ARG A 74 17.63 -19.99 33.82
CA ARG A 74 17.28 -20.99 34.85
C ARG A 74 16.36 -22.09 34.30
N THR A 75 15.86 -21.91 33.07
CA THR A 75 14.89 -22.80 32.47
C THR A 75 15.59 -23.74 31.49
N ASP A 76 15.40 -25.04 31.70
CA ASP A 76 15.61 -26.05 30.68
C ASP A 76 14.32 -26.12 29.85
N PHE A 77 14.41 -25.82 28.56
CA PHE A 77 13.22 -25.84 27.69
C PHE A 77 12.83 -27.26 27.31
N GLY A 78 13.76 -28.22 27.42
CA GLY A 78 13.58 -29.62 27.03
C GLY A 78 13.83 -29.85 25.55
N TYR A 79 14.56 -28.96 24.89
CA TYR A 79 14.88 -29.03 23.47
C TYR A 79 16.27 -29.65 23.25
N ASP A 80 16.55 -30.04 22.00
CA ASP A 80 17.82 -30.66 21.65
C ASP A 80 19.01 -29.71 21.90
N LYS A 81 20.07 -30.21 22.54
CA LYS A 81 21.28 -29.43 22.90
C LYS A 81 22.43 -29.56 21.90
N ASN A 82 22.14 -30.02 20.68
CA ASN A 82 23.14 -30.34 19.66
C ASN A 82 23.15 -29.36 18.49
N PHE A 83 22.66 -28.12 18.69
CA PHE A 83 22.51 -27.13 17.63
C PHE A 83 23.80 -26.93 16.82
N ASP A 84 24.94 -26.66 17.46
CA ASP A 84 26.23 -26.42 16.77
C ASP A 84 26.75 -27.64 15.99
N ARG A 85 26.36 -28.84 16.42
CA ARG A 85 26.72 -30.11 15.74
C ARG A 85 25.87 -30.35 14.51
N ARG A 86 24.63 -29.86 14.49
CA ARG A 86 23.67 -30.10 13.41
C ARG A 86 23.58 -28.96 12.41
N TYR A 87 23.75 -27.71 12.85
CA TYR A 87 23.57 -26.54 12.01
C TYR A 87 24.83 -25.68 11.94
N THR A 88 24.97 -24.95 10.83
CA THR A 88 25.98 -23.90 10.66
C THR A 88 25.27 -22.59 10.41
N ILE A 89 25.34 -21.63 11.35
CA ILE A 89 24.75 -20.30 11.15
C ILE A 89 25.51 -19.54 10.06
N GLY A 90 24.76 -18.91 9.17
CA GLY A 90 25.23 -18.04 8.11
C GLY A 90 24.76 -16.60 8.29
N LYS A 91 24.30 -16.00 7.18
CA LYS A 91 23.93 -14.58 7.12
C LYS A 91 22.70 -14.26 7.97
N LEU A 92 22.71 -13.11 8.64
CA LEU A 92 21.52 -12.52 9.28
C LEU A 92 20.46 -12.16 8.22
N LEU A 93 19.24 -12.66 8.41
CA LEU A 93 18.07 -12.35 7.57
C LEU A 93 17.29 -11.15 8.09
N GLY A 94 17.12 -11.06 9.42
CA GLY A 94 16.34 -10.00 10.04
C GLY A 94 16.35 -10.07 11.56
N HIS A 95 15.70 -9.08 12.19
CA HIS A 95 15.51 -9.04 13.63
C HIS A 95 14.03 -8.82 13.96
N GLY A 96 13.48 -9.66 14.82
CA GLY A 96 12.11 -9.53 15.33
C GLY A 96 12.08 -8.97 16.75
N GLN A 97 10.89 -8.86 17.33
CA GLN A 97 10.69 -8.40 18.70
C GLN A 97 11.44 -9.28 19.73
N PHE A 98 11.59 -10.58 19.44
CA PHE A 98 12.09 -11.56 20.39
C PHE A 98 13.51 -12.06 20.10
N GLY A 99 14.08 -11.77 18.91
CA GLY A 99 15.35 -12.37 18.53
C GLY A 99 15.82 -12.02 17.13
N TYR A 100 16.87 -12.70 16.69
CA TYR A 100 17.48 -12.55 15.38
C TYR A 100 17.25 -13.81 14.55
N THR A 101 16.95 -13.64 13.26
CA THR A 101 16.75 -14.75 12.34
C THR A 101 17.92 -14.81 11.36
N TYR A 102 18.51 -16.00 11.21
CA TYR A 102 19.66 -16.25 10.35
C TYR A 102 19.34 -17.32 9.32
N VAL A 103 20.01 -17.28 8.16
CA VAL A 103 20.17 -18.48 7.33
C VAL A 103 21.07 -19.44 8.10
N ALA A 104 20.80 -20.73 8.05
CA ALA A 104 21.71 -21.77 8.46
C ALA A 104 21.73 -22.93 7.46
N THR A 105 22.74 -23.79 7.55
CA THR A 105 22.84 -25.03 6.77
C THR A 105 22.75 -26.22 7.72
N ASP A 106 21.81 -27.14 7.48
CA ASP A 106 21.76 -28.44 8.15
C ASP A 106 22.92 -29.30 7.63
N ARG A 107 23.82 -29.69 8.53
CA ARG A 107 25.05 -30.43 8.22
C ARG A 107 24.78 -31.88 7.80
N SER A 108 23.59 -32.42 8.12
CA SER A 108 23.25 -33.80 7.83
C SER A 108 22.90 -34.03 6.36
N ASN A 109 22.24 -33.07 5.73
CA ASN A 109 21.76 -33.18 4.36
C ASN A 109 22.19 -32.02 3.44
N GLY A 110 22.78 -30.95 3.99
CA GLY A 110 23.22 -29.77 3.23
C GLY A 110 22.12 -28.73 2.97
N ASP A 111 20.91 -28.95 3.46
CA ASP A 111 19.77 -28.06 3.20
C ASP A 111 19.94 -26.72 3.92
N ARG A 112 19.44 -25.66 3.29
CA ARG A 112 19.38 -24.33 3.91
C ARG A 112 18.05 -24.15 4.65
N VAL A 113 18.16 -23.59 5.86
CA VAL A 113 17.03 -23.37 6.78
C VAL A 113 17.09 -21.94 7.33
N ALA A 114 15.98 -21.47 7.89
CA ALA A 114 15.94 -20.27 8.71
C ALA A 114 16.00 -20.67 10.19
N VAL A 115 16.81 -19.96 10.97
CA VAL A 115 16.96 -20.18 12.42
C VAL A 115 16.69 -18.88 13.16
N LYS A 116 15.63 -18.86 13.97
CA LYS A 116 15.31 -17.77 14.89
C LYS A 116 15.98 -18.06 16.24
N GLY A 117 17.00 -17.28 16.57
CA GLY A 117 17.71 -17.34 17.85
C GLY A 117 17.13 -16.36 18.86
N ILE A 118 16.70 -16.87 20.01
CA ILE A 118 16.05 -16.12 21.09
C ILE A 118 16.96 -16.15 22.32
N ASP A 119 17.42 -14.97 22.74
CA ASP A 119 18.39 -14.83 23.84
C ASP A 119 17.74 -15.09 25.20
N LYS A 120 18.18 -16.15 25.89
CA LYS A 120 17.71 -16.52 27.24
C LYS A 120 17.99 -15.43 28.27
N ASN A 121 18.96 -14.55 28.05
CA ASN A 121 19.23 -13.42 28.95
C ASN A 121 18.14 -12.35 28.90
N LYS A 122 17.40 -12.24 27.78
CA LYS A 122 16.31 -11.26 27.64
C LYS A 122 15.01 -11.74 28.31
N MET A 123 14.91 -13.03 28.63
CA MET A 123 13.76 -13.63 29.31
C MET A 123 13.83 -13.41 30.82
N ILE A 124 13.63 -12.16 31.26
CA ILE A 124 13.71 -11.77 32.67
C ILE A 124 12.51 -12.29 33.48
N LEU A 125 11.33 -12.32 32.86
CA LEU A 125 10.08 -12.72 33.51
C LEU A 125 9.65 -14.14 33.08
N PRO A 126 8.95 -14.91 33.93
CA PRO A 126 8.43 -16.23 33.57
C PRO A 126 7.56 -16.22 32.31
N ILE A 127 6.75 -15.17 32.12
CA ILE A 127 5.90 -15.04 30.94
C ILE A 127 6.69 -15.05 29.63
N ALA A 128 7.91 -14.52 29.60
CA ALA A 128 8.74 -14.53 28.39
C ALA A 128 9.22 -15.95 28.04
N VAL A 129 9.41 -16.81 29.04
CA VAL A 129 9.72 -18.24 28.84
C VAL A 129 8.50 -18.98 28.32
N GLU A 130 7.32 -18.72 28.89
CA GLU A 130 6.06 -19.28 28.43
C GLU A 130 5.73 -18.85 27.00
N ASP A 131 6.01 -17.59 26.63
CA ASP A 131 5.80 -17.08 25.27
C ASP A 131 6.64 -17.85 24.23
N VAL A 132 7.89 -18.17 24.55
CA VAL A 132 8.77 -18.96 23.65
C VAL A 132 8.32 -20.41 23.55
N LYS A 133 7.92 -21.03 24.66
CA LYS A 133 7.37 -22.39 24.65
C LYS A 133 6.10 -22.46 23.79
N ARG A 134 5.21 -21.47 23.98
CA ARG A 134 3.98 -21.35 23.22
C ARG A 134 4.24 -21.15 21.73
N GLU A 135 5.20 -20.32 21.35
CA GLU A 135 5.57 -20.14 19.93
C GLU A 135 5.98 -21.46 19.28
N VAL A 136 6.80 -22.28 19.95
CA VAL A 136 7.19 -23.61 19.47
C VAL A 136 5.98 -24.55 19.38
N GLU A 137 5.14 -24.60 20.41
CA GLU A 137 3.91 -25.43 20.43
C GLU A 137 2.96 -25.06 19.28
N ILE A 138 2.79 -23.76 19.00
CA ILE A 138 1.95 -23.25 17.91
C ILE A 138 2.50 -23.66 16.55
N LEU A 139 3.81 -23.47 16.33
CA LEU A 139 4.47 -23.85 15.08
C LEU A 139 4.40 -25.36 14.84
N GLN A 140 4.49 -26.17 15.89
CA GLN A 140 4.28 -27.61 15.81
C GLN A 140 2.83 -27.97 15.46
N ALA A 141 1.85 -27.32 16.09
CA ALA A 141 0.43 -27.58 15.85
C ALA A 141 0.00 -27.24 14.41
N LEU A 142 0.61 -26.22 13.81
CA LEU A 142 0.32 -25.76 12.44
C LEU A 142 1.26 -26.38 11.37
N ALA A 143 2.15 -27.28 11.78
CA ALA A 143 3.12 -27.89 10.87
C ALA A 143 2.41 -28.67 9.75
N GLY A 144 2.89 -28.52 8.51
CA GLY A 144 2.31 -29.15 7.32
C GLY A 144 1.25 -28.31 6.60
N HIS A 145 0.76 -27.21 7.18
CA HIS A 145 -0.16 -26.31 6.47
C HIS A 145 0.57 -25.58 5.32
N GLU A 146 -0.02 -25.56 4.11
CA GLU A 146 0.63 -25.06 2.89
C GLU A 146 1.08 -23.60 2.97
N ASN A 147 0.36 -22.76 3.71
CA ASN A 147 0.64 -21.33 3.87
C ASN A 147 1.28 -20.95 5.23
N VAL A 148 1.70 -21.92 6.04
CA VAL A 148 2.50 -21.67 7.25
C VAL A 148 3.92 -22.15 6.98
N VAL A 149 4.91 -21.45 7.55
CA VAL A 149 6.32 -21.88 7.46
C VAL A 149 6.47 -23.27 8.07
N GLN A 150 7.15 -24.18 7.36
CA GLN A 150 7.37 -25.51 7.92
C GLN A 150 8.28 -25.42 9.15
N PHE A 151 7.80 -25.91 10.29
CA PHE A 151 8.62 -26.13 11.47
C PHE A 151 9.43 -27.42 11.29
N PHE A 152 10.73 -27.36 11.57
CA PHE A 152 11.63 -28.52 11.50
C PHE A 152 12.04 -29.03 12.87
N ASN A 153 12.54 -28.14 13.74
CA ASN A 153 12.96 -28.51 15.08
C ASN A 153 13.08 -27.28 16.00
N ALA A 154 13.16 -27.52 17.30
CA ALA A 154 13.61 -26.55 18.29
C ALA A 154 14.86 -27.10 19.00
N CYS A 155 15.85 -26.24 19.24
CA CYS A 155 17.08 -26.57 19.94
C CYS A 155 17.36 -25.53 21.03
N GLU A 156 18.23 -25.84 21.97
CA GLU A 156 18.67 -24.87 22.98
C GLU A 156 20.14 -25.06 23.38
N ASP A 157 20.77 -23.98 23.82
CA ASP A 157 22.06 -23.99 24.53
C ASP A 157 21.98 -23.15 25.82
N ASP A 158 23.12 -22.90 26.47
CA ASP A 158 23.18 -22.12 27.73
C ASP A 158 22.75 -20.64 27.58
N THR A 159 22.66 -20.16 26.35
CA THR A 159 22.47 -18.75 25.98
C THR A 159 21.24 -18.51 25.11
N TYR A 160 20.86 -19.45 24.25
CA TYR A 160 19.82 -19.25 23.25
C TYR A 160 18.83 -20.42 23.19
N VAL A 161 17.61 -20.11 22.75
CA VAL A 161 16.67 -21.06 22.16
C VAL A 161 16.66 -20.82 20.66
N TYR A 162 16.75 -21.87 19.86
CA TYR A 162 16.78 -21.84 18.40
C TYR A 162 15.52 -22.51 17.85
N ILE A 163 14.75 -21.78 17.04
CA ILE A 163 13.62 -22.33 16.30
C ILE A 163 14.05 -22.48 14.84
N VAL A 164 14.09 -23.73 14.36
CA VAL A 164 14.53 -24.09 13.01
C VAL A 164 13.32 -24.31 12.10
N MET A 165 13.27 -23.57 11.00
CA MET A 165 12.11 -23.51 10.11
C MET A 165 12.51 -23.39 8.63
N GLU A 166 11.54 -23.57 7.74
CA GLU A 166 11.69 -23.38 6.30
C GLU A 166 12.20 -21.97 5.97
N LEU A 167 13.22 -21.92 5.11
CA LEU A 167 13.78 -20.67 4.62
C LEU A 167 12.92 -20.11 3.48
N CYS A 168 12.40 -18.89 3.66
CA CYS A 168 11.66 -18.15 2.64
C CYS A 168 12.56 -17.07 2.00
N GLU A 169 12.79 -17.16 0.70
CA GLU A 169 13.71 -16.26 -0.04
C GLU A 169 13.03 -15.44 -1.14
N GLY A 170 11.70 -15.55 -1.25
CA GLY A 170 10.91 -14.84 -2.24
C GLY A 170 10.58 -13.39 -1.89
N GLY A 171 11.05 -12.90 -0.74
CA GLY A 171 10.80 -11.54 -0.27
C GLY A 171 9.44 -11.35 0.41
N GLU A 172 9.19 -10.13 0.86
CA GLU A 172 7.96 -9.72 1.52
C GLU A 172 6.80 -9.55 0.52
N LEU A 173 5.58 -9.65 1.04
CA LEU A 173 4.37 -9.57 0.23
C LEU A 173 4.28 -8.29 -0.62
N LEU A 174 4.50 -7.12 0.00
CA LEU A 174 4.34 -5.83 -0.69
C LEU A 174 5.45 -5.57 -1.70
N ASP A 175 6.68 -5.93 -1.37
CA ASP A 175 7.82 -5.75 -2.29
C ASP A 175 7.58 -6.50 -3.59
N ARG A 176 7.07 -7.73 -3.50
CA ARG A 176 6.79 -8.54 -4.69
C ARG A 176 5.66 -7.99 -5.56
N ILE A 177 4.69 -7.32 -4.95
CA ILE A 177 3.64 -6.62 -5.68
C ILE A 177 4.21 -5.40 -6.38
N LEU A 178 5.12 -4.66 -5.73
CA LEU A 178 5.81 -3.51 -6.31
C LEU A 178 6.82 -3.89 -7.41
N GLU A 179 7.39 -5.10 -7.35
CA GLU A 179 8.29 -5.64 -8.37
C GLU A 179 7.59 -5.99 -9.70
N LYS A 180 6.25 -6.13 -9.71
CA LYS A 180 5.46 -6.17 -10.95
C LYS A 180 5.42 -4.77 -11.57
N LYS A 181 6.55 -4.34 -12.15
CA LYS A 181 6.80 -2.98 -12.67
C LYS A 181 5.91 -2.55 -13.84
N ASP A 182 5.15 -3.45 -14.46
CA ASP A 182 4.48 -3.19 -15.75
C ASP A 182 2.94 -3.13 -15.65
N SER A 183 2.37 -2.50 -14.62
CA SER A 183 0.90 -2.26 -14.52
C SER A 183 -0.01 -3.51 -14.56
N ARG A 184 0.53 -4.71 -14.36
CA ARG A 184 -0.21 -6.00 -14.43
C ARG A 184 -0.83 -6.47 -13.10
N TYR A 185 -0.86 -5.65 -12.06
CA TYR A 185 -1.42 -6.07 -10.78
C TYR A 185 -2.95 -5.96 -10.78
N THR A 186 -3.61 -7.10 -10.61
CA THR A 186 -5.07 -7.26 -10.75
C THR A 186 -5.76 -7.47 -9.40
N GLU A 187 -7.09 -7.37 -9.37
CA GLU A 187 -7.84 -7.80 -8.19
C GLU A 187 -7.68 -9.29 -7.92
N LYS A 188 -7.53 -10.10 -8.98
CA LYS A 188 -7.30 -11.54 -8.84
C LYS A 188 -5.97 -11.85 -8.17
N ASP A 189 -4.91 -11.11 -8.48
CA ASP A 189 -3.64 -11.22 -7.77
C ASP A 189 -3.83 -10.94 -6.27
N ALA A 190 -4.54 -9.86 -5.94
CA ALA A 190 -4.88 -9.53 -4.56
C ALA A 190 -5.71 -10.65 -3.90
N ALA A 191 -6.72 -11.19 -4.59
CA ALA A 191 -7.58 -12.25 -4.09
C ALA A 191 -6.81 -13.55 -3.84
N VAL A 192 -5.83 -13.91 -4.67
CA VAL A 192 -4.96 -15.09 -4.48
C VAL A 192 -4.14 -14.94 -3.20
N VAL A 193 -3.55 -13.78 -2.97
CA VAL A 193 -2.78 -13.46 -1.75
C VAL A 193 -3.69 -13.49 -0.52
N VAL A 194 -4.83 -12.80 -0.59
CA VAL A 194 -5.80 -12.72 0.52
C VAL A 194 -6.36 -14.09 0.86
N ARG A 195 -6.63 -14.94 -0.14
CA ARG A 195 -7.06 -16.33 0.08
C ARG A 195 -6.04 -17.11 0.90
N GLN A 196 -4.75 -17.00 0.58
CA GLN A 196 -3.68 -17.68 1.32
C GLN A 196 -3.59 -17.17 2.77
N MET A 197 -3.69 -15.86 3.00
CA MET A 197 -3.73 -15.30 4.37
C MET A 197 -4.96 -15.77 5.16
N LEU A 198 -6.12 -15.84 4.50
CA LEU A 198 -7.35 -16.34 5.13
C LEU A 198 -7.28 -17.84 5.44
N LYS A 199 -6.62 -18.66 4.63
CA LYS A 199 -6.36 -20.08 4.94
C LYS A 199 -5.57 -20.20 6.25
N VAL A 200 -4.50 -19.42 6.41
CA VAL A 200 -3.73 -19.37 7.67
C VAL A 200 -4.61 -18.97 8.85
N ALA A 201 -5.39 -17.89 8.73
CA ALA A 201 -6.27 -17.44 9.80
C ALA A 201 -7.33 -18.50 10.16
N ALA A 202 -7.95 -19.12 9.16
CA ALA A 202 -8.94 -20.17 9.37
C ALA A 202 -8.35 -21.39 10.09
N GLU A 203 -7.13 -21.80 9.69
CA GLU A 203 -6.43 -22.92 10.32
C GLU A 203 -6.06 -22.62 11.78
N CYS A 204 -5.58 -21.41 12.06
CA CYS A 204 -5.34 -20.94 13.42
C CYS A 204 -6.63 -20.99 14.24
N HIS A 205 -7.72 -20.43 13.72
CA HIS A 205 -8.99 -20.33 14.45
C HIS A 205 -9.60 -21.71 14.72
N LEU A 206 -9.43 -22.65 13.79
CA LEU A 206 -9.85 -24.05 13.95
C LEU A 206 -9.10 -24.75 15.09
N HIS A 207 -7.80 -24.44 15.26
CA HIS A 207 -6.97 -24.91 16.36
C HIS A 207 -7.18 -24.15 17.67
N GLY A 208 -8.20 -23.28 17.74
CA GLY A 208 -8.45 -22.45 18.92
C GLY A 208 -7.32 -21.45 19.16
N LEU A 209 -6.73 -20.91 18.11
CA LEU A 209 -5.59 -20.00 18.14
C LEU A 209 -5.96 -18.63 17.57
N VAL A 210 -5.22 -17.59 17.98
CA VAL A 210 -5.27 -16.26 17.34
C VAL A 210 -3.86 -15.80 17.06
N HIS A 211 -3.60 -15.29 15.86
CA HIS A 211 -2.25 -14.84 15.47
C HIS A 211 -1.89 -13.49 16.09
N ARG A 212 -2.84 -12.55 16.17
CA ARG A 212 -2.71 -11.24 16.85
C ARG A 212 -1.71 -10.23 16.26
N ASP A 213 -0.99 -10.57 15.19
CA ASP A 213 -0.08 -9.65 14.47
C ASP A 213 -0.03 -9.98 12.97
N MET A 214 -1.21 -10.17 12.36
CA MET A 214 -1.31 -10.32 10.90
C MET A 214 -0.93 -9.00 10.22
N LYS A 215 0.17 -9.00 9.48
CA LYS A 215 0.70 -7.86 8.74
C LYS A 215 1.55 -8.32 7.55
N PRO A 216 1.71 -7.53 6.49
CA PRO A 216 2.42 -7.96 5.29
C PRO A 216 3.85 -8.45 5.54
N GLU A 217 4.53 -7.87 6.53
CA GLU A 217 5.91 -8.20 6.92
C GLU A 217 6.04 -9.63 7.48
N ASN A 218 4.94 -10.21 7.98
CA ASN A 218 4.90 -11.58 8.51
C ASN A 218 4.50 -12.62 7.45
N PHE A 219 4.29 -12.20 6.20
CA PHE A 219 3.99 -13.06 5.06
C PHE A 219 5.10 -12.96 4.01
N LEU A 220 5.88 -14.04 3.90
CA LEU A 220 7.00 -14.14 2.97
C LEU A 220 6.69 -15.14 1.87
N PHE A 221 7.19 -14.89 0.67
CA PHE A 221 7.15 -15.90 -0.37
C PHE A 221 8.28 -16.91 -0.18
N LYS A 222 8.00 -18.20 -0.41
CA LYS A 222 9.02 -19.26 -0.26
C LYS A 222 10.24 -19.04 -1.16
N SER A 223 10.02 -18.64 -2.41
CA SER A 223 11.05 -18.48 -3.44
C SER A 223 10.70 -17.36 -4.42
N LYS A 224 11.64 -16.97 -5.28
CA LYS A 224 11.43 -15.94 -6.33
C LYS A 224 10.63 -16.42 -7.55
N ALA A 225 10.18 -17.67 -7.59
CA ALA A 225 9.34 -18.19 -8.67
C ALA A 225 7.95 -17.55 -8.66
N LEU A 226 7.38 -17.19 -9.81
CA LEU A 226 6.13 -16.40 -9.90
C LEU A 226 4.93 -17.04 -9.19
N ASP A 227 4.89 -18.36 -9.15
CA ASP A 227 3.86 -19.21 -8.52
C ASP A 227 4.21 -19.62 -7.08
N SER A 228 5.26 -19.04 -6.51
CA SER A 228 5.73 -19.42 -5.17
C SER A 228 4.65 -19.19 -4.10
N PRO A 229 4.45 -20.15 -3.18
CA PRO A 229 3.45 -20.00 -2.13
C PRO A 229 3.82 -18.92 -1.12
N LEU A 230 2.80 -18.25 -0.60
CA LEU A 230 2.91 -17.31 0.51
C LEU A 230 2.93 -18.10 1.84
N LYS A 231 3.85 -17.74 2.72
CA LYS A 231 4.12 -18.39 4.01
C LYS A 231 4.03 -17.39 5.16
N ALA A 232 3.22 -17.69 6.16
CA ALA A 232 3.21 -16.98 7.45
C ALA A 232 4.40 -17.43 8.32
N THR A 233 5.17 -16.50 8.86
CA THR A 233 6.48 -16.81 9.47
C THR A 233 6.65 -16.40 10.94
N ASP A 234 5.80 -15.55 11.53
CA ASP A 234 6.02 -15.05 12.90
C ASP A 234 4.80 -15.24 13.80
N PHE A 235 4.90 -16.19 14.74
CA PHE A 235 3.86 -16.53 15.71
C PHE A 235 4.22 -16.09 17.14
N GLY A 236 5.23 -15.24 17.33
CA GLY A 236 5.70 -14.83 18.65
C GLY A 236 4.70 -14.02 19.49
N LEU A 237 3.64 -13.47 18.87
CA LEU A 237 2.53 -12.79 19.56
C LEU A 237 1.25 -13.62 19.61
N SER A 238 1.26 -14.80 18.99
CA SER A 238 0.11 -15.69 18.89
C SER A 238 -0.19 -16.34 20.24
N ASP A 239 -1.47 -16.68 20.46
CA ASP A 239 -1.90 -17.28 21.72
C ASP A 239 -3.12 -18.18 21.54
N PHE A 240 -3.29 -19.13 22.45
CA PHE A 240 -4.43 -20.05 22.48
C PHE A 240 -5.65 -19.37 23.10
N ILE A 241 -6.79 -19.52 22.45
CA ILE A 241 -8.10 -19.10 22.94
C ILE A 241 -8.46 -19.99 24.14
N LYS A 242 -8.57 -19.37 25.30
CA LYS A 242 -8.99 -20.04 26.53
C LYS A 242 -10.47 -19.76 26.78
N PRO A 243 -11.34 -20.78 26.89
CA PRO A 243 -12.77 -20.56 27.15
C PRO A 243 -13.00 -19.61 28.34
N GLY A 244 -13.85 -18.61 28.14
CA GLY A 244 -14.17 -17.61 29.16
C GLY A 244 -13.11 -16.53 29.41
N LYS A 245 -11.92 -16.60 28.80
CA LYS A 245 -10.89 -15.56 28.90
C LYS A 245 -10.86 -14.70 27.63
N LYS A 246 -10.76 -13.38 27.82
CA LYS A 246 -10.49 -12.42 26.74
C LYS A 246 -9.07 -11.92 26.87
N PHE A 247 -8.42 -11.72 25.74
CA PHE A 247 -7.11 -11.07 25.71
C PHE A 247 -7.28 -9.59 26.06
N GLN A 248 -6.54 -9.13 27.07
CA GLN A 248 -6.60 -7.76 27.56
C GLN A 248 -5.41 -6.90 27.13
N ASP A 249 -4.41 -7.51 26.51
CA ASP A 249 -3.22 -6.82 26.03
C ASP A 249 -3.47 -6.18 24.68
N ILE A 250 -3.00 -4.95 24.52
CA ILE A 250 -2.96 -4.26 23.23
C ILE A 250 -1.66 -4.68 22.56
N VAL A 251 -1.76 -5.57 21.58
CA VAL A 251 -0.64 -6.09 20.80
C VAL A 251 -0.95 -5.96 19.31
N GLY A 252 0.09 -6.12 18.49
CA GLY A 252 0.01 -5.96 17.05
C GLY A 252 0.42 -4.57 16.59
N SER A 253 0.66 -4.45 15.30
CA SER A 253 1.15 -3.21 14.69
C SER A 253 0.03 -2.18 14.49
N ALA A 254 0.28 -0.90 14.81
CA ALA A 254 -0.75 0.14 14.96
C ALA A 254 -1.66 0.33 13.73
N TYR A 255 -1.16 0.10 12.52
CA TYR A 255 -1.93 0.26 11.28
C TYR A 255 -2.94 -0.86 11.02
N TYR A 256 -2.70 -2.05 11.57
CA TYR A 256 -3.49 -3.27 11.30
C TYR A 256 -4.34 -3.70 12.50
N VAL A 257 -4.21 -3.02 13.64
CA VAL A 257 -4.88 -3.37 14.89
C VAL A 257 -6.40 -3.19 14.80
N ALA A 258 -7.14 -4.15 15.34
CA ALA A 258 -8.60 -4.14 15.37
C ALA A 258 -9.17 -3.24 16.50
N PRO A 259 -10.35 -2.63 16.32
CA PRO A 259 -10.92 -1.72 17.31
C PRO A 259 -11.21 -2.41 18.66
N GLU A 260 -11.54 -3.70 18.67
CA GLU A 260 -11.75 -4.48 19.89
C GLU A 260 -10.45 -4.81 20.64
N VAL A 261 -9.30 -4.90 19.95
CA VAL A 261 -7.97 -5.04 20.58
C VAL A 261 -7.66 -3.79 21.39
N LEU A 262 -7.89 -2.59 20.82
CA LEU A 262 -7.75 -1.31 21.51
C LEU A 262 -8.68 -1.18 22.73
N ARG A 263 -9.81 -1.91 22.73
CA ARG A 263 -10.76 -2.01 23.83
C ARG A 263 -10.48 -3.17 24.80
N ARG A 264 -9.35 -3.88 24.64
CA ARG A 264 -8.94 -5.01 25.49
C ARG A 264 -9.95 -6.17 25.49
N LYS A 265 -10.57 -6.42 24.33
CA LYS A 265 -11.59 -7.46 24.10
C LYS A 265 -11.30 -8.20 22.79
N SER A 266 -10.06 -8.60 22.54
CA SER A 266 -9.72 -9.28 21.29
C SER A 266 -10.09 -10.76 21.30
N GLY A 267 -10.21 -11.31 20.09
CA GLY A 267 -10.57 -12.67 19.76
C GLY A 267 -10.12 -12.98 18.32
N PRO A 268 -10.44 -14.17 17.78
CA PRO A 268 -10.04 -14.58 16.43
C PRO A 268 -10.46 -13.57 15.33
N GLU A 269 -11.54 -12.84 15.57
CA GLU A 269 -12.05 -11.82 14.64
C GLU A 269 -11.03 -10.70 14.38
N SER A 270 -10.08 -10.45 15.28
CA SER A 270 -9.05 -9.42 15.09
C SER A 270 -8.12 -9.73 13.92
N ASP A 271 -7.81 -11.02 13.68
CA ASP A 271 -6.97 -11.42 12.55
C ASP A 271 -7.67 -11.11 11.22
N VAL A 272 -8.99 -11.33 11.16
CA VAL A 272 -9.81 -11.04 9.98
C VAL A 272 -9.87 -9.53 9.69
N TRP A 273 -9.91 -8.69 10.72
CA TRP A 273 -9.79 -7.24 10.56
C TRP A 273 -8.45 -6.84 9.96
N SER A 274 -7.35 -7.38 10.50
CA SER A 274 -6.00 -7.11 9.99
C SER A 274 -5.86 -7.52 8.52
N ILE A 275 -6.38 -8.69 8.14
CA ILE A 275 -6.46 -9.11 6.73
C ILE A 275 -7.32 -8.15 5.90
N GLY A 276 -8.41 -7.62 6.45
CA GLY A 276 -9.22 -6.59 5.80
C GLY A 276 -8.45 -5.30 5.54
N VAL A 277 -7.60 -4.87 6.48
CA VAL A 277 -6.72 -3.71 6.31
C VAL A 277 -5.69 -3.98 5.22
N ILE A 278 -5.06 -5.16 5.21
CA ILE A 278 -4.13 -5.57 4.17
C ILE A 278 -4.84 -5.59 2.81
N SER A 279 -6.02 -6.19 2.71
CA SER A 279 -6.83 -6.24 1.48
C SER A 279 -7.13 -4.84 0.94
N TYR A 280 -7.48 -3.89 1.82
CA TYR A 280 -7.69 -2.49 1.44
C TYR A 280 -6.42 -1.88 0.84
N ILE A 281 -5.26 -2.11 1.47
CA ILE A 281 -3.96 -1.60 1.00
C ILE A 281 -3.57 -2.23 -0.34
N LEU A 282 -3.76 -3.54 -0.49
CA LEU A 282 -3.48 -4.26 -1.73
C LEU A 282 -4.29 -3.69 -2.91
N LEU A 283 -5.55 -3.32 -2.67
CA LEU A 283 -6.45 -2.83 -3.71
C LEU A 283 -6.24 -1.36 -4.08
N CYS A 284 -5.75 -0.53 -3.16
CA CYS A 284 -5.74 0.92 -3.38
C CYS A 284 -4.40 1.62 -3.06
N GLY A 285 -3.41 0.88 -2.58
CA GLY A 285 -2.09 1.39 -2.20
C GLY A 285 -2.08 2.34 -1.00
N ARG A 286 -3.20 2.49 -0.27
CA ARG A 286 -3.35 3.45 0.83
C ARG A 286 -3.86 2.77 2.08
N ARG A 287 -3.52 3.33 3.24
CA ARG A 287 -4.02 2.84 4.54
C ARG A 287 -5.48 3.30 4.74
N PRO A 288 -6.38 2.43 5.23
CA PRO A 288 -7.78 2.80 5.46
C PRO A 288 -7.95 3.78 6.64
N PHE A 289 -7.04 3.72 7.61
CA PHE A 289 -6.98 4.59 8.79
C PHE A 289 -5.57 5.17 8.89
N TRP A 290 -5.46 6.49 8.97
CA TRP A 290 -4.15 7.17 8.96
C TRP A 290 -4.20 8.47 9.74
N ASP A 291 -3.17 8.69 10.54
CA ASP A 291 -2.84 9.94 11.20
C ASP A 291 -1.30 10.03 11.33
N LYS A 292 -0.78 11.19 11.71
CA LYS A 292 0.65 11.41 11.96
C LYS A 292 1.13 10.74 13.25
N THR A 293 0.21 10.42 14.17
CA THR A 293 0.51 9.86 15.49
C THR A 293 -0.21 8.53 15.69
N GLU A 294 0.38 7.62 16.48
CA GLU A 294 -0.27 6.34 16.84
C GLU A 294 -1.61 6.54 17.52
N ASP A 295 -1.69 7.48 18.47
CA ASP A 295 -2.95 7.85 19.13
C ASP A 295 -4.00 8.37 18.14
N GLY A 296 -3.57 9.10 17.11
CA GLY A 296 -4.45 9.55 16.03
C GLY A 296 -4.97 8.37 15.21
N ILE A 297 -4.10 7.42 14.84
CA ILE A 297 -4.48 6.20 14.13
C ILE A 297 -5.49 5.40 14.95
N PHE A 298 -5.28 5.25 16.26
CA PHE A 298 -6.23 4.57 17.15
C PHE A 298 -7.59 5.28 17.19
N LYS A 299 -7.61 6.62 17.20
CA LYS A 299 -8.87 7.39 17.10
C LYS A 299 -9.58 7.15 15.77
N GLU A 300 -8.84 7.11 14.66
CA GLU A 300 -9.38 6.81 13.33
C GLU A 300 -10.01 5.41 13.30
N VAL A 301 -9.27 4.39 13.74
CA VAL A 301 -9.75 2.99 13.85
C VAL A 301 -11.01 2.89 14.70
N LEU A 302 -11.08 3.62 15.82
CA LEU A 302 -12.24 3.58 16.72
C LEU A 302 -13.46 4.33 16.18
N ARG A 303 -13.27 5.46 15.48
CA ARG A 303 -14.37 6.39 15.14
C ARG A 303 -14.80 6.37 13.68
N ASN A 304 -13.87 6.33 12.74
CA ASN A 304 -14.15 6.56 11.33
C ASN A 304 -14.33 5.28 10.53
N LYS A 305 -14.90 5.40 9.33
CA LYS A 305 -15.04 4.30 8.36
C LYS A 305 -13.99 4.46 7.26
N PRO A 306 -13.51 3.36 6.64
CA PRO A 306 -12.61 3.46 5.49
C PRO A 306 -13.24 4.24 4.33
N ASP A 307 -12.43 4.96 3.55
CA ASP A 307 -12.89 5.79 2.43
C ASP A 307 -12.86 5.02 1.10
N PHE A 308 -14.01 4.57 0.63
CA PHE A 308 -14.16 3.86 -0.65
C PHE A 308 -14.51 4.78 -1.82
N ARG A 309 -14.29 6.10 -1.71
CA ARG A 309 -14.69 7.09 -2.74
C ARG A 309 -13.53 7.61 -3.57
N ARG A 310 -12.33 7.69 -2.99
CA ARG A 310 -11.14 8.21 -3.66
C ARG A 310 -10.55 7.17 -4.61
N LYS A 311 -9.98 7.61 -5.73
CA LYS A 311 -9.23 6.73 -6.66
C LYS A 311 -8.17 5.89 -5.90
N PRO A 312 -8.00 4.60 -6.26
CA PRO A 312 -8.67 3.86 -7.33
C PRO A 312 -10.04 3.25 -6.94
N TRP A 313 -10.58 3.46 -5.74
CA TRP A 313 -11.82 2.76 -5.33
C TRP A 313 -13.00 2.86 -6.31
N PRO A 314 -13.27 3.96 -7.03
CA PRO A 314 -14.29 3.95 -8.07
C PRO A 314 -14.11 2.84 -9.10
N THR A 315 -12.88 2.50 -9.50
CA THR A 315 -12.55 1.48 -10.52
C THR A 315 -12.52 0.04 -9.97
N ILE A 316 -12.39 -0.14 -8.66
CA ILE A 316 -12.41 -1.45 -8.00
C ILE A 316 -13.82 -2.07 -8.04
N SER A 317 -13.92 -3.37 -8.26
CA SER A 317 -15.18 -4.13 -8.33
C SER A 317 -16.02 -4.01 -7.06
N ASN A 318 -17.34 -4.12 -7.21
CA ASN A 318 -18.25 -4.12 -6.05
C ASN A 318 -18.07 -5.37 -5.19
N SER A 319 -17.66 -6.50 -5.78
CA SER A 319 -17.37 -7.73 -5.04
C SER A 319 -16.16 -7.54 -4.11
N ALA A 320 -15.08 -6.92 -4.60
CA ALA A 320 -13.93 -6.54 -3.77
C ALA A 320 -14.29 -5.55 -2.66
N LYS A 321 -15.04 -4.50 -3.01
CA LYS A 321 -15.53 -3.50 -2.02
C LYS A 321 -16.39 -4.15 -0.94
N ASP A 322 -17.30 -5.04 -1.34
CA ASP A 322 -18.19 -5.75 -0.42
C ASP A 322 -17.40 -6.67 0.52
N PHE A 323 -16.45 -7.42 -0.02
CA PHE A 323 -15.51 -8.22 0.75
C PHE A 323 -14.79 -7.38 1.81
N VAL A 324 -14.11 -6.30 1.40
CA VAL A 324 -13.35 -5.43 2.32
C VAL A 324 -14.26 -4.80 3.38
N LYS A 325 -15.48 -4.36 3.01
CA LYS A 325 -16.45 -3.81 3.95
C LYS A 325 -16.88 -4.83 5.01
N LYS A 326 -17.06 -6.10 4.63
CA LYS A 326 -17.45 -7.19 5.53
C LYS A 326 -16.33 -7.62 6.48
N LEU A 327 -15.06 -7.46 6.08
CA LEU A 327 -13.90 -7.68 6.95
C LEU A 327 -13.64 -6.48 7.89
N LEU A 328 -13.90 -5.25 7.43
CA LEU A 328 -13.71 -4.01 8.21
C LEU A 328 -14.97 -3.57 8.99
N VAL A 329 -15.79 -4.53 9.43
CA VAL A 329 -16.91 -4.28 10.35
C VAL A 329 -16.38 -4.10 11.77
N LYS A 330 -16.76 -3.00 12.44
CA LYS A 330 -16.26 -2.68 13.79
C LYS A 330 -16.83 -3.55 14.91
N ASP A 331 -18.05 -4.06 14.76
CA ASP A 331 -18.57 -5.07 15.69
C ASP A 331 -18.00 -6.44 15.27
N PRO A 332 -17.11 -7.06 16.08
CA PRO A 332 -16.50 -8.34 15.72
C PRO A 332 -17.56 -9.44 15.52
N ARG A 333 -18.72 -9.37 16.19
CA ARG A 333 -19.79 -10.38 16.05
C ARG A 333 -20.52 -10.33 14.71
N ALA A 334 -20.46 -9.18 14.03
CA ALA A 334 -21.05 -8.99 12.71
C ALA A 334 -20.00 -9.07 11.58
N ARG A 335 -18.71 -9.16 11.95
CA ARG A 335 -17.61 -9.35 11.01
C ARG A 335 -17.61 -10.81 10.54
N LEU A 336 -17.25 -11.04 9.28
CA LEU A 336 -17.09 -12.42 8.80
C LEU A 336 -16.01 -13.15 9.60
N THR A 337 -16.20 -14.44 9.81
CA THR A 337 -15.11 -15.33 10.25
C THR A 337 -14.15 -15.60 9.09
N ALA A 338 -12.93 -16.09 9.37
CA ALA A 338 -11.97 -16.44 8.32
C ALA A 338 -12.55 -17.49 7.35
N ALA A 339 -13.24 -18.51 7.88
CA ALA A 339 -13.91 -19.54 7.08
C ALA A 339 -15.05 -18.98 6.20
N GLN A 340 -15.86 -18.05 6.73
CA GLN A 340 -16.89 -17.38 5.92
C GLN A 340 -16.29 -16.48 4.86
N ALA A 341 -15.21 -15.77 5.19
CA ALA A 341 -14.49 -14.91 4.26
C ALA A 341 -13.91 -15.73 3.09
N LEU A 342 -13.36 -16.93 3.33
CA LEU A 342 -12.88 -17.83 2.27
C LEU A 342 -13.96 -18.23 1.25
N SER A 343 -15.22 -18.24 1.67
CA SER A 343 -16.36 -18.57 0.81
C SER A 343 -16.91 -17.36 0.03
N HIS A 344 -16.36 -16.17 0.25
CA HIS A 344 -16.84 -14.95 -0.41
C HIS A 344 -16.59 -15.01 -1.94
N PRO A 345 -17.55 -14.58 -2.79
CA PRO A 345 -17.42 -14.64 -4.25
C PRO A 345 -16.11 -14.06 -4.80
N TRP A 346 -15.66 -12.93 -4.23
CA TRP A 346 -14.40 -12.29 -4.63
C TRP A 346 -13.15 -13.16 -4.41
N VAL A 347 -13.06 -13.89 -3.30
CA VAL A 347 -11.80 -14.52 -2.87
C VAL A 347 -11.75 -16.02 -3.11
N ARG A 348 -12.92 -16.69 -3.17
CA ARG A 348 -13.02 -18.13 -3.36
C ARG A 348 -12.28 -18.58 -4.63
N GLU A 349 -11.87 -19.83 -4.65
CA GLU A 349 -11.28 -20.42 -5.85
C GLU A 349 -12.30 -20.41 -7.01
N GLY A 350 -11.87 -19.95 -8.20
CA GLY A 350 -12.78 -19.66 -9.31
C GLY A 350 -13.79 -18.53 -9.04
N GLY A 351 -13.46 -17.62 -8.11
CA GLY A 351 -14.25 -16.45 -7.75
C GLY A 351 -14.37 -15.38 -8.83
N ASP A 352 -15.06 -14.29 -8.50
CA ASP A 352 -15.36 -13.17 -9.42
C ASP A 352 -14.36 -12.00 -9.33
N ALA A 353 -13.19 -12.21 -8.73
CA ALA A 353 -12.13 -11.20 -8.72
C ALA A 353 -11.69 -10.85 -10.14
N SER A 354 -11.59 -9.56 -10.41
CA SER A 354 -11.27 -9.04 -11.74
C SER A 354 -9.84 -9.40 -12.17
N ASP A 355 -9.70 -10.01 -13.34
CA ASP A 355 -8.44 -10.18 -14.09
C ASP A 355 -7.96 -8.88 -14.74
N ILE A 356 -8.77 -7.82 -14.66
CA ILE A 356 -8.43 -6.51 -15.18
C ILE A 356 -7.47 -5.82 -14.19
N PRO A 357 -6.35 -5.24 -14.66
CA PRO A 357 -5.48 -4.44 -13.82
C PRO A 357 -6.23 -3.40 -12.98
N ILE A 358 -5.84 -3.26 -11.73
CA ILE A 358 -6.49 -2.35 -10.77
C ILE A 358 -6.38 -0.88 -11.22
N ASP A 359 -5.29 -0.57 -11.92
CA ASP A 359 -4.98 0.76 -12.45
C ASP A 359 -5.30 0.89 -13.94
N ILE A 360 -6.44 0.34 -14.40
CA ILE A 360 -6.96 0.70 -15.73
C ILE A 360 -7.48 2.15 -15.69
N SER A 361 -6.54 3.07 -15.85
CA SER A 361 -6.79 4.48 -16.13
C SER A 361 -7.44 4.66 -17.52
N VAL A 362 -7.16 3.73 -18.43
CA VAL A 362 -7.60 3.63 -19.83
C VAL A 362 -9.13 3.63 -19.98
N LEU A 363 -9.88 2.82 -19.22
CA LEU A 363 -11.36 2.83 -19.27
C LEU A 363 -11.96 4.14 -18.73
N ASN A 364 -11.31 4.78 -17.74
CA ASN A 364 -11.72 6.11 -17.29
C ASN A 364 -11.42 7.17 -18.36
N ASN A 365 -10.30 7.07 -19.07
CA ASN A 365 -9.94 7.98 -20.15
C ASN A 365 -10.89 7.84 -21.33
N MET A 366 -11.25 6.62 -21.73
CA MET A 366 -12.27 6.37 -22.76
C MET A 366 -13.62 7.02 -22.41
N ARG A 367 -14.07 6.92 -21.16
CA ARG A 367 -15.30 7.57 -20.71
C ARG A 367 -15.20 9.10 -20.76
N GLN A 368 -14.01 9.67 -20.55
CA GLN A 368 -13.78 11.11 -20.67
C GLN A 368 -13.66 11.53 -22.14
N PHE A 369 -13.13 10.67 -22.99
CA PHE A 369 -12.95 10.91 -24.42
C PHE A 369 -14.26 11.27 -25.13
N VAL A 370 -15.37 10.62 -24.75
CA VAL A 370 -16.73 10.95 -25.25
C VAL A 370 -17.16 12.39 -24.91
N ARG A 371 -16.66 12.94 -23.81
CA ARG A 371 -17.00 14.29 -23.34
C ARG A 371 -16.10 15.36 -23.91
N TYR A 372 -15.03 14.98 -24.61
CA TYR A 372 -14.15 15.92 -25.28
C TYR A 372 -14.82 16.48 -26.52
N SER A 373 -14.46 17.72 -26.86
CA SER A 373 -14.86 18.31 -28.13
C SER A 373 -14.24 17.52 -29.29
N ARG A 374 -14.82 17.70 -30.48
CA ARG A 374 -14.27 17.12 -31.69
C ARG A 374 -12.81 17.53 -31.92
N LEU A 375 -12.46 18.79 -31.66
CA LEU A 375 -11.08 19.26 -31.84
C LEU A 375 -10.10 18.51 -30.95
N LYS A 376 -10.45 18.29 -29.67
CA LYS A 376 -9.64 17.51 -28.73
C LYS A 376 -9.49 16.06 -29.16
N GLN A 377 -10.56 15.43 -29.63
CA GLN A 377 -10.52 14.05 -30.12
C GLN A 377 -9.59 13.93 -31.34
N PHE A 378 -9.68 14.87 -32.30
CA PHE A 378 -8.77 14.92 -33.45
C PHE A 378 -7.32 15.16 -33.04
N ALA A 379 -7.07 16.09 -32.12
CA ALA A 379 -5.73 16.37 -31.61
C ALA A 379 -5.11 15.14 -30.90
N LEU A 380 -5.90 14.42 -30.09
CA LEU A 380 -5.45 13.19 -29.42
C LEU A 380 -5.19 12.04 -30.39
N ARG A 381 -6.00 11.88 -31.44
CA ARG A 381 -5.76 10.90 -32.51
C ARG A 381 -4.48 11.22 -33.28
N ALA A 382 -4.28 12.49 -33.64
CA ALA A 382 -3.03 12.93 -34.28
C ALA A 382 -1.82 12.63 -33.39
N LEU A 383 -1.92 12.90 -32.08
CA LEU A 383 -0.89 12.55 -31.11
C LEU A 383 -0.65 11.04 -31.02
N ALA A 384 -1.70 10.22 -30.92
CA ALA A 384 -1.61 8.76 -30.86
C ALA A 384 -0.82 8.18 -32.04
N SER A 385 -1.08 8.69 -33.24
CA SER A 385 -0.42 8.27 -34.46
C SER A 385 1.05 8.73 -34.61
N THR A 386 1.60 9.45 -33.62
CA THR A 386 3.03 9.81 -33.57
C THR A 386 3.84 8.93 -32.62
N LEU A 387 3.17 8.09 -31.82
CA LEU A 387 3.80 7.22 -30.83
C LEU A 387 4.39 5.96 -31.48
N ASN A 388 5.48 5.46 -30.91
CA ASN A 388 6.18 4.28 -31.40
C ASN A 388 5.76 2.98 -30.66
N ALA A 389 6.21 1.82 -31.16
CA ALA A 389 5.80 0.52 -30.61
C ALA A 389 6.22 0.30 -29.14
N GLU A 390 7.32 0.90 -28.67
CA GLU A 390 7.76 0.80 -27.27
C GLU A 390 6.83 1.60 -26.34
N GLU A 391 6.39 2.78 -26.77
CA GLU A 391 5.46 3.62 -26.01
C GLU A 391 4.05 3.04 -25.94
N LEU A 392 3.70 2.24 -26.95
CA LEU A 392 2.40 1.61 -27.07
C LEU A 392 2.35 0.21 -26.44
N ALA A 393 3.46 -0.34 -25.97
CA ALA A 393 3.52 -1.70 -25.42
C ALA A 393 2.54 -1.89 -24.24
N ASP A 394 2.55 -0.96 -23.29
CA ASP A 394 1.66 -1.01 -22.11
C ASP A 394 0.17 -0.84 -22.48
N LEU A 395 -0.12 -0.06 -23.53
CA LEU A 395 -1.47 0.10 -24.05
C LEU A 395 -1.90 -1.11 -24.88
N LYS A 396 -0.96 -1.79 -25.54
CA LYS A 396 -1.21 -2.99 -26.33
C LYS A 396 -1.60 -4.16 -25.44
N ASP A 397 -0.91 -4.35 -24.32
CA ASP A 397 -1.28 -5.35 -23.33
C ASP A 397 -2.69 -5.11 -22.76
N GLN A 398 -3.07 -3.84 -22.56
CA GLN A 398 -4.42 -3.48 -22.08
C GLN A 398 -5.49 -3.66 -23.14
N PHE A 399 -5.16 -3.37 -24.41
CA PHE A 399 -6.03 -3.65 -25.54
C PHE A 399 -6.29 -5.16 -25.65
N ASP A 400 -5.23 -5.97 -25.61
CA ASP A 400 -5.31 -7.44 -25.69
C ASP A 400 -6.02 -8.06 -24.49
N ALA A 401 -6.08 -7.36 -23.35
CA ALA A 401 -6.86 -7.80 -22.19
C ALA A 401 -8.37 -7.57 -22.34
N ILE A 402 -8.78 -6.66 -23.24
CA ILE A 402 -10.17 -6.34 -23.54
C ILE A 402 -10.64 -7.09 -24.80
N ASP A 403 -9.77 -7.26 -25.79
CA ASP A 403 -9.95 -8.08 -27.01
C ASP A 403 -9.84 -9.57 -26.64
N VAL A 404 -10.98 -10.18 -26.28
CA VAL A 404 -11.04 -11.54 -25.74
C VAL A 404 -10.86 -12.56 -26.86
N ASP A 405 -11.43 -12.29 -28.05
CA ASP A 405 -11.34 -13.18 -29.19
C ASP A 405 -10.04 -13.01 -30.01
N LYS A 406 -9.24 -11.98 -29.70
CA LYS A 406 -7.95 -11.65 -30.30
C LYS A 406 -8.05 -11.35 -31.79
N ASN A 407 -9.17 -10.80 -32.23
CA ASN A 407 -9.39 -10.43 -33.63
C ASN A 407 -8.66 -9.12 -34.01
N GLY A 408 -8.05 -8.42 -33.03
CA GLY A 408 -7.31 -7.18 -33.24
C GLY A 408 -8.17 -5.92 -33.17
N SER A 409 -9.44 -6.04 -32.78
CA SER A 409 -10.44 -4.97 -32.66
C SER A 409 -11.35 -5.26 -31.46
N ILE A 410 -11.74 -4.22 -30.72
CA ILE A 410 -12.64 -4.39 -29.57
C ILE A 410 -14.08 -4.20 -30.03
N SER A 411 -14.89 -5.25 -29.89
CA SER A 411 -16.32 -5.20 -30.22
C SER A 411 -17.17 -4.52 -29.15
N LEU A 412 -18.41 -4.16 -29.50
CA LEU A 412 -19.40 -3.65 -28.54
C LEU A 412 -19.59 -4.58 -27.33
N GLU A 413 -19.61 -5.89 -27.55
CA GLU A 413 -19.84 -6.88 -26.50
C GLU A 413 -18.61 -7.01 -25.59
N GLU A 414 -17.40 -6.96 -26.13
CA GLU A 414 -16.15 -6.99 -25.35
C GLU A 414 -15.96 -5.70 -24.56
N MET A 415 -16.22 -4.54 -25.18
CA MET A 415 -16.25 -3.25 -24.51
C MET A 415 -17.30 -3.23 -23.40
N ARG A 416 -18.48 -3.80 -23.66
CA ARG A 416 -19.55 -3.96 -22.66
C ARG A 416 -19.08 -4.83 -21.50
N GLN A 417 -18.42 -5.96 -21.77
CA GLN A 417 -17.91 -6.84 -20.72
C GLN A 417 -16.79 -6.20 -19.89
N ALA A 418 -15.89 -5.45 -20.53
CA ALA A 418 -14.84 -4.69 -19.86
C ALA A 418 -15.43 -3.56 -18.99
N LEU A 419 -16.38 -2.78 -19.51
CA LEU A 419 -17.03 -1.67 -18.80
C LEU A 419 -18.07 -2.13 -17.77
N ALA A 420 -18.71 -3.30 -17.96
CA ALA A 420 -19.69 -3.86 -17.04
C ALA A 420 -19.04 -4.42 -15.76
N LYS A 421 -17.73 -4.64 -15.75
CA LYS A 421 -16.98 -4.99 -14.53
C LYS A 421 -16.65 -3.76 -13.67
N ASP A 422 -16.82 -2.54 -14.20
CA ASP A 422 -16.55 -1.26 -13.52
C ASP A 422 -17.85 -0.47 -13.24
N ILE A 423 -18.54 -0.84 -12.16
CA ILE A 423 -19.94 -0.47 -11.87
C ILE A 423 -20.07 0.54 -10.70
N PRO A 424 -19.63 1.80 -10.83
CA PRO A 424 -20.31 2.89 -10.14
C PRO A 424 -21.60 3.32 -10.83
N TRP A 425 -21.83 2.88 -12.07
CA TRP A 425 -23.06 3.13 -12.82
C TRP A 425 -23.41 1.90 -13.63
N LYS A 426 -24.63 1.37 -13.50
CA LYS A 426 -25.25 0.60 -14.59
C LYS A 426 -25.29 1.55 -15.78
N LEU A 427 -24.29 1.51 -16.65
CA LEU A 427 -24.36 2.15 -17.95
C LEU A 427 -25.55 1.47 -18.65
N LYS A 428 -26.57 2.25 -19.01
CA LYS A 428 -27.59 1.78 -19.95
C LYS A 428 -26.87 1.44 -21.25
N ASP A 429 -27.33 0.42 -21.97
CA ASP A 429 -26.70 -0.02 -23.23
C ASP A 429 -26.42 1.15 -24.19
N SER A 430 -27.30 2.16 -24.18
CA SER A 430 -27.16 3.42 -24.93
C SER A 430 -25.82 4.14 -24.70
N ARG A 431 -25.25 4.09 -23.50
CA ARG A 431 -24.04 4.85 -23.16
C ARG A 431 -22.74 4.11 -23.46
N VAL A 432 -22.79 2.79 -23.59
CA VAL A 432 -21.66 2.01 -24.13
C VAL A 432 -21.59 2.22 -25.63
N VAL A 433 -22.75 2.24 -26.29
CA VAL A 433 -22.86 2.61 -27.71
C VAL A 433 -22.32 4.03 -27.94
N GLU A 434 -22.71 5.02 -27.12
CA GLU A 434 -22.13 6.39 -27.19
C GLU A 434 -20.60 6.43 -27.02
N ILE A 435 -20.02 5.54 -26.19
CA ILE A 435 -18.57 5.46 -26.03
C ILE A 435 -17.91 4.92 -27.29
N LEU A 436 -18.46 3.85 -27.85
CA LEU A 436 -17.94 3.24 -29.07
C LEU A 436 -18.07 4.20 -30.24
N GLU A 437 -19.26 4.78 -30.48
CA GLU A 437 -19.49 5.77 -31.54
C GLU A 437 -18.58 7.00 -31.45
N ALA A 438 -18.09 7.35 -30.25
CA ALA A 438 -17.16 8.47 -30.09
C ALA A 438 -15.70 8.08 -30.40
N ILE A 439 -15.33 6.83 -30.14
CA ILE A 439 -13.98 6.30 -30.33
C ILE A 439 -13.80 5.83 -31.78
N ASP A 440 -14.76 5.05 -32.27
CA ASP A 440 -14.91 4.55 -33.63
C ASP A 440 -15.04 5.72 -34.61
N SER A 441 -13.93 6.01 -35.28
CA SER A 441 -13.78 7.12 -36.20
C SER A 441 -14.13 6.74 -37.63
N ASN A 442 -13.97 5.46 -37.96
CA ASN A 442 -14.23 4.93 -39.29
C ASN A 442 -15.68 4.42 -39.45
N THR A 443 -16.45 4.41 -38.36
CA THR A 443 -17.86 3.99 -38.25
C THR A 443 -18.10 2.52 -38.60
N ASP A 444 -17.09 1.66 -38.39
CA ASP A 444 -17.19 0.22 -38.65
C ASP A 444 -17.83 -0.58 -37.50
N GLY A 445 -18.13 0.07 -36.38
CA GLY A 445 -18.74 -0.51 -35.20
C GLY A 445 -17.78 -1.26 -34.28
N LEU A 446 -16.47 -1.18 -34.54
CA LEU A 446 -15.39 -1.76 -33.75
C LEU A 446 -14.44 -0.65 -33.29
N VAL A 447 -13.57 -0.96 -32.33
CA VAL A 447 -12.49 -0.06 -31.91
C VAL A 447 -11.15 -0.72 -32.21
N ASP A 448 -10.43 -0.18 -33.19
CA ASP A 448 -9.09 -0.66 -33.50
C ASP A 448 -8.05 -0.18 -32.48
N PHE A 449 -6.82 -0.71 -32.59
CA PHE A 449 -5.75 -0.36 -31.66
C PHE A 449 -5.39 1.14 -31.69
N THR A 450 -5.46 1.80 -32.84
CA THR A 450 -5.13 3.22 -32.99
C THR A 450 -6.18 4.10 -32.33
N GLU A 451 -7.44 3.75 -32.51
CA GLU A 451 -8.60 4.41 -31.90
C GLU A 451 -8.62 4.22 -30.40
N PHE A 452 -8.30 3.01 -29.94
CA PHE A 452 -8.10 2.71 -28.52
C PHE A 452 -7.04 3.62 -27.91
N VAL A 453 -5.83 3.67 -28.49
CA VAL A 453 -4.73 4.50 -27.98
C VAL A 453 -5.15 5.97 -27.90
N ALA A 454 -5.79 6.50 -28.93
CA ALA A 454 -6.28 7.89 -28.93
C ALA A 454 -7.24 8.18 -27.77
N ALA A 455 -8.12 7.23 -27.46
CA ALA A 455 -9.09 7.35 -26.38
C ALA A 455 -8.48 7.19 -24.97
N THR A 456 -7.27 6.64 -24.87
CA THR A 456 -6.70 6.17 -23.61
C THR A 456 -5.44 6.92 -23.19
N LEU A 457 -4.93 7.81 -24.04
CA LEU A 457 -3.71 8.57 -23.81
C LEU A 457 -3.73 9.47 -22.58
N HIS A 458 -2.64 9.40 -21.80
CA HIS A 458 -2.36 10.32 -20.70
C HIS A 458 -1.31 11.36 -21.10
N VAL A 459 -1.78 12.51 -21.56
CA VAL A 459 -0.94 13.64 -22.01
C VAL A 459 0.00 14.13 -20.88
N HIS A 460 -0.46 14.13 -19.62
CA HIS A 460 0.37 14.55 -18.49
C HIS A 460 1.56 13.60 -18.21
N GLN A 461 1.36 12.29 -18.38
CA GLN A 461 2.43 11.31 -18.16
C GLN A 461 3.50 11.41 -19.25
N LEU A 462 3.10 11.64 -20.50
CA LEU A 462 4.03 11.87 -21.61
C LEU A 462 4.89 13.13 -21.40
N GLU A 463 4.32 14.19 -20.82
CA GLU A 463 5.04 15.43 -20.54
C GLU A 463 6.01 15.34 -19.36
N GLU A 464 5.63 14.66 -18.27
CA GLU A 464 6.48 14.53 -17.08
C GLU A 464 7.65 13.56 -17.28
N HIS A 465 7.44 12.50 -18.08
CA HIS A 465 8.44 11.45 -18.25
C HIS A 465 9.59 11.86 -19.17
N ASP A 466 9.29 12.59 -20.26
CA ASP A 466 10.30 13.07 -21.21
C ASP A 466 9.85 14.36 -21.90
N SER A 467 10.32 15.49 -21.37
CA SER A 467 9.96 16.82 -21.87
C SER A 467 10.44 17.07 -23.32
N GLU A 468 11.61 16.55 -23.71
CA GLU A 468 12.11 16.73 -25.08
C GLU A 468 11.29 15.90 -26.08
N LYS A 469 10.95 14.67 -25.70
CA LYS A 469 10.12 13.79 -26.53
C LYS A 469 8.68 14.31 -26.65
N TRP A 470 8.10 14.83 -25.56
CA TRP A 470 6.80 15.52 -25.60
C TRP A 470 6.80 16.69 -26.58
N GLN A 471 7.87 17.48 -26.63
CA GLN A 471 8.00 18.58 -27.59
C GLN A 471 7.98 18.09 -29.04
N GLN A 472 8.65 16.97 -29.32
CA GLN A 472 8.69 16.34 -30.65
C GLN A 472 7.33 15.75 -31.04
N LEU A 473 6.72 14.94 -30.17
CA LEU A 473 5.42 14.29 -30.43
C LEU A 473 4.30 15.32 -30.65
N SER A 474 4.22 16.33 -29.78
CA SER A 474 3.21 17.39 -29.91
C SER A 474 3.41 18.26 -31.15
N ARG A 475 4.65 18.48 -31.59
CA ARG A 475 4.94 19.16 -32.86
C ARG A 475 4.58 18.30 -34.07
N ALA A 476 4.97 17.02 -34.07
CA ALA A 476 4.63 16.10 -35.15
C ALA A 476 3.10 15.93 -35.30
N ALA A 477 2.36 15.95 -34.18
CA ALA A 477 0.91 15.92 -34.20
C ALA A 477 0.30 17.22 -34.77
N PHE A 478 0.89 18.37 -34.46
CA PHE A 478 0.48 19.68 -34.99
C PHE A 478 0.73 19.79 -36.50
N GLU A 479 1.90 19.35 -36.97
CA GLU A 479 2.29 19.34 -38.39
C GLU A 479 1.41 18.43 -39.27
N LYS A 480 0.58 17.56 -38.67
CA LYS A 480 -0.44 16.83 -39.44
C LYS A 480 -1.61 17.72 -39.84
N PHE A 481 -1.93 18.73 -39.03
CA PHE A 481 -2.98 19.70 -39.33
C PHE A 481 -2.45 20.89 -40.12
N ASP A 482 -1.24 21.36 -39.82
CA ASP A 482 -0.55 22.47 -40.50
C ASP A 482 0.05 21.97 -41.83
N ILE A 483 -0.72 22.08 -42.92
CA ILE A 483 -0.39 21.53 -44.25
C ILE A 483 0.63 22.44 -44.94
N ASP A 484 0.47 23.76 -44.82
CA ASP A 484 1.33 24.74 -45.48
C ASP A 484 2.61 25.07 -44.68
N ARG A 485 2.69 24.60 -43.42
CA ARG A 485 3.81 24.79 -42.49
C ARG A 485 4.03 26.24 -42.12
N ASP A 486 2.96 27.05 -42.09
CA ASP A 486 3.01 28.44 -41.66
C ASP A 486 3.13 28.59 -40.13
N GLY A 487 3.00 27.48 -39.38
CA GLY A 487 3.08 27.43 -37.93
C GLY A 487 1.74 27.65 -37.22
N TYR A 488 0.65 27.70 -37.96
CA TYR A 488 -0.72 27.88 -37.48
C TYR A 488 -1.65 26.87 -38.15
N ILE A 489 -2.65 26.38 -37.40
CA ILE A 489 -3.73 25.59 -38.00
C ILE A 489 -4.84 26.56 -38.38
N THR A 490 -5.06 26.73 -39.67
CA THR A 490 -6.12 27.58 -40.20
C THR A 490 -7.48 26.85 -40.22
N PRO A 491 -8.60 27.60 -40.31
CA PRO A 491 -9.93 27.02 -40.42
C PRO A 491 -10.06 26.05 -41.62
N ASP A 492 -9.43 26.39 -42.76
CA ASP A 492 -9.48 25.60 -43.98
C ASP A 492 -8.69 24.29 -43.85
N GLU A 493 -7.52 24.32 -43.22
CA GLU A 493 -6.72 23.13 -42.94
C GLU A 493 -7.41 22.21 -41.94
N LEU A 494 -8.02 22.77 -40.90
CA LEU A 494 -8.81 22.00 -39.95
C LEU A 494 -10.00 21.32 -40.66
N ARG A 495 -10.64 22.00 -41.62
CA ARG A 495 -11.73 21.42 -42.41
C ARG A 495 -11.24 20.29 -43.31
N MET A 496 -10.09 20.46 -43.96
CA MET A 496 -9.49 19.43 -44.81
C MET A 496 -9.13 18.17 -44.02
N HIS A 497 -8.57 18.31 -42.82
CA HIS A 497 -8.12 17.17 -42.02
C HIS A 497 -9.25 16.49 -41.23
N THR A 498 -10.32 17.21 -40.89
CA THR A 498 -11.44 16.65 -40.09
C THR A 498 -12.62 16.14 -40.92
N GLY A 499 -12.70 16.50 -42.21
CA GLY A 499 -13.80 16.10 -43.09
C GLY A 499 -15.18 16.66 -42.68
N LEU A 500 -15.23 17.60 -41.73
CA LEU A 500 -16.48 18.12 -41.16
C LEU A 500 -17.21 19.04 -42.14
N LYS A 501 -18.45 18.67 -42.48
CA LYS A 501 -19.40 19.50 -43.24
C LYS A 501 -20.24 20.34 -42.27
N GLY A 502 -19.77 21.55 -41.94
CA GLY A 502 -20.45 22.47 -41.01
C GLY A 502 -19.62 23.70 -40.61
N SER A 503 -20.14 24.51 -39.68
CA SER A 503 -19.37 25.60 -39.04
C SER A 503 -18.31 25.00 -38.10
N ILE A 504 -17.07 25.49 -38.24
CA ILE A 504 -15.90 25.10 -37.45
C ILE A 504 -15.57 26.14 -36.36
N ASP A 505 -16.33 27.23 -36.33
CA ASP A 505 -16.19 28.33 -35.38
C ASP A 505 -16.23 27.83 -33.92
N PRO A 506 -17.10 26.85 -33.54
CA PRO A 506 -17.08 26.29 -32.19
C PRO A 506 -15.81 25.49 -31.84
N LEU A 507 -15.09 24.96 -32.84
CA LEU A 507 -13.81 24.29 -32.61
C LEU A 507 -12.70 25.32 -32.41
N LEU A 508 -12.71 26.40 -33.20
CA LEU A 508 -11.75 27.49 -33.08
C LEU A 508 -11.90 28.21 -31.75
N ASP A 509 -13.13 28.59 -31.35
CA ASP A 509 -13.44 29.27 -30.08
C ASP A 509 -12.93 28.53 -28.83
N GLU A 510 -12.72 27.22 -28.91
CA GLU A 510 -12.18 26.42 -27.81
C GLU A 510 -10.65 26.48 -27.69
N ALA A 511 -9.95 26.54 -28.82
CA ALA A 511 -8.49 26.45 -28.88
C ALA A 511 -7.81 27.82 -28.98
N ASP A 512 -8.38 28.72 -29.80
CA ASP A 512 -7.93 30.07 -30.10
C ASP A 512 -8.16 31.01 -28.90
N ILE A 513 -7.09 31.36 -28.19
CA ILE A 513 -7.13 32.18 -26.97
C ILE A 513 -7.12 33.65 -27.32
N ASP A 514 -6.19 34.00 -28.20
CA ASP A 514 -5.88 35.37 -28.55
C ASP A 514 -6.84 35.92 -29.62
N LYS A 515 -7.72 35.04 -30.13
CA LYS A 515 -8.81 35.33 -31.07
C LYS A 515 -8.26 35.84 -32.39
N ASP A 516 -7.13 35.31 -32.81
CA ASP A 516 -6.49 35.64 -34.08
C ASP A 516 -7.11 34.89 -35.28
N GLY A 517 -8.04 33.97 -35.02
CA GLY A 517 -8.75 33.17 -36.01
C GLY A 517 -7.97 31.95 -36.49
N LYS A 518 -6.84 31.64 -35.87
CA LYS A 518 -5.98 30.49 -36.14
C LYS A 518 -5.62 29.78 -34.83
N ILE A 519 -4.96 28.62 -34.90
CA ILE A 519 -4.49 27.89 -33.71
C ILE A 519 -2.97 27.74 -33.78
N SER A 520 -2.26 28.36 -32.85
CA SER A 520 -0.81 28.22 -32.71
C SER A 520 -0.41 26.87 -32.08
N LEU A 521 0.85 26.46 -32.26
CA LEU A 521 1.41 25.27 -31.57
C LEU A 521 1.26 25.34 -30.04
N SER A 522 1.35 26.54 -29.47
CA SER A 522 1.21 26.76 -28.04
C SER A 522 -0.21 26.49 -27.54
N GLU A 523 -1.21 26.89 -28.32
CA GLU A 523 -2.63 26.68 -28.05
C GLU A 523 -3.02 25.23 -28.25
N PHE A 524 -2.49 24.59 -29.29
CA PHE A 524 -2.66 23.16 -29.55
C PHE A 524 -2.12 22.30 -28.40
N ARG A 525 -0.92 22.62 -27.87
CA ARG A 525 -0.38 21.91 -26.69
C ARG A 525 -1.22 22.12 -25.44
N ARG A 526 -1.74 23.33 -25.25
CA ARG A 526 -2.63 23.62 -24.13
C ARG A 526 -3.95 22.86 -24.27
N LEU A 527 -4.49 22.75 -25.49
CA LEU A 527 -5.66 21.94 -25.80
C LEU A 527 -5.43 20.47 -25.38
N LEU A 528 -4.30 19.87 -25.78
CA LEU A 528 -3.91 18.50 -25.38
C LEU A 528 -3.81 18.35 -23.86
N ARG A 529 -3.20 19.31 -23.14
CA ARG A 529 -3.08 19.28 -21.68
C ARG A 529 -4.44 19.32 -20.98
N THR A 530 -5.39 20.10 -21.50
CA THR A 530 -6.75 20.16 -20.92
C THR A 530 -7.52 18.85 -21.08
N ALA A 531 -7.10 17.96 -21.98
CA ALA A 531 -7.66 16.63 -22.14
C ALA A 531 -7.12 15.59 -21.12
N SER A 532 -6.23 15.96 -20.21
CA SER A 532 -5.79 15.09 -19.09
C SER A 532 -6.13 15.65 -17.70
N MET A 533 -6.70 16.85 -17.64
CA MET A 533 -7.13 17.49 -16.39
C MET A 533 -8.56 17.07 -16.06
N SER A 534 -8.77 16.48 -14.88
CA SER A 534 -10.12 16.35 -14.33
C SER A 534 -10.76 17.74 -14.29
N PRO A 535 -12.06 17.91 -14.60
CA PRO A 535 -12.70 19.23 -14.50
C PRO A 535 -12.68 19.67 -13.04
N GLN A 536 -11.65 20.43 -12.65
CA GLN A 536 -11.70 21.28 -11.49
C GLN A 536 -12.77 22.31 -11.78
N LYS A 537 -13.69 22.49 -10.83
CA LYS A 537 -14.66 23.59 -10.83
C LYS A 537 -13.93 24.87 -11.23
N VAL A 538 -14.25 25.38 -12.42
CA VAL A 538 -13.87 26.72 -12.82
C VAL A 538 -14.43 27.64 -11.73
N ALA A 539 -13.54 28.36 -11.06
CA ALA A 539 -13.95 29.41 -10.13
C ALA A 539 -14.74 30.44 -10.93
N ASP A 540 -15.98 30.64 -10.51
CA ASP A 540 -16.90 31.63 -11.07
C ASP A 540 -16.28 33.04 -10.92
N PRO A 541 -16.01 33.78 -12.01
CA PRO A 541 -15.59 35.17 -11.93
C PRO A 541 -16.82 36.05 -11.76
N SER A 542 -17.50 35.93 -10.62
CA SER A 542 -18.59 36.85 -10.24
C SER A 542 -18.40 37.34 -8.80
N GLY A 543 -17.28 38.05 -8.60
CA GLY A 543 -17.11 38.95 -7.47
C GLY A 543 -18.00 40.19 -7.60
N GLN A 544 -19.32 40.03 -7.50
CA GLN A 544 -20.20 41.17 -7.24
C GLN A 544 -19.93 41.67 -5.81
N ARG A 545 -19.22 42.81 -5.74
CA ARG A 545 -19.16 43.68 -4.56
C ARG A 545 -20.58 44.11 -4.19
N ASN A 546 -21.17 43.47 -3.18
CA ASN A 546 -22.26 44.07 -2.43
C ASN A 546 -21.69 45.11 -1.46
N SER A 547 -21.66 46.37 -1.88
CA SER A 547 -21.55 47.53 -1.01
C SER A 547 -22.87 47.75 -0.29
N ARG A 548 -22.89 47.52 1.03
CA ARG A 548 -23.90 48.03 1.96
C ARG A 548 -23.54 49.46 2.37
N GLN A 549 -24.41 50.41 2.02
CA GLN A 549 -24.69 51.73 2.65
C GLN A 549 -26.04 52.13 2.04
N VAL A 550 -27.13 52.49 2.73
CA VAL A 550 -27.46 52.87 4.12
C VAL A 550 -28.80 52.23 4.46
#